data_AF-A0A937HKY4-F1
#
_entry.id   AF-A0A937HKY4-F1
#
_cell.length_a   1.000
_cell.length_b   1.000
_cell.length_c   1.000
_cell.angle_alpha   90.00
_cell.angle_beta   90.00
_cell.angle_gamma   90.00
#
_symmetry.space_group_name_H-M   'P 1'
#
loop_
_entity.id
_entity.type
_entity.pdbx_description
1 polymer ?
#
loop_
_entity_poly.entity_id
_entity_poly.type
_entity_poly.pdbx_seq_one_letter_code
_entity_poly.pdbx_strand_id
1 'polypeptide(L)' 'MTPGAKNLITDVAGIKTGHAIDAGVRTGVSIVVPDSPAVVAASIAGGGP' A
#
# COMPACT_ATOMS: atom_id res chain seq x y z
N MET A 1 21.73 -3.90 8.54
CA MET A 1 20.43 -4.32 7.96
C MET A 1 20.47 -3.97 6.48
N THR A 2 20.11 -4.88 5.59
CA THR A 2 20.16 -4.67 4.14
C THR A 2 18.74 -4.71 3.58
N PRO A 3 18.26 -3.65 2.92
CA PRO A 3 16.93 -3.64 2.29
C PRO A 3 16.77 -4.68 1.18
N GLY A 4 15.52 -4.90 0.77
CA GLY A 4 15.20 -5.64 -0.45
C GLY A 4 15.71 -4.93 -1.71
N ALA A 5 15.63 -5.62 -2.85
CA ALA A 5 16.25 -5.17 -4.10
C ALA A 5 15.71 -3.81 -4.60
N LYS A 6 14.42 -3.55 -4.44
CA LYS A 6 13.82 -2.25 -4.81
C LYS A 6 13.72 -1.30 -3.62
N ASN A 7 13.86 -1.83 -2.40
CA ASN A 7 13.55 -1.12 -1.18
C ASN A 7 12.10 -0.60 -1.18
N LEU A 8 11.17 -1.43 -1.66
CA LEU A 8 9.73 -1.13 -1.78
C LEU A 8 8.89 -2.27 -1.21
N ILE A 9 7.62 -2.01 -0.88
CA ILE A 9 6.69 -3.06 -0.39
C ILE A 9 6.48 -4.18 -1.41
N THR A 10 6.62 -3.88 -2.69
CA THR A 10 6.54 -4.86 -3.80
C THR A 10 7.74 -5.82 -3.85
N ASP A 11 8.74 -5.66 -2.98
CA ASP A 11 9.77 -6.68 -2.78
C ASP A 11 9.20 -7.95 -2.15
N VAL A 12 8.01 -7.88 -1.54
CA VAL A 12 7.23 -9.06 -1.15
C VAL A 12 6.53 -9.62 -2.38
N ALA A 13 6.87 -10.85 -2.75
CA ALA A 13 6.24 -11.56 -3.86
C ALA A 13 4.72 -11.64 -3.67
N GLY A 14 3.97 -11.37 -4.74
CA GLY A 14 2.50 -11.37 -4.71
C GLY A 14 1.87 -10.07 -4.20
N ILE A 15 2.64 -9.05 -3.82
CA ILE A 15 2.13 -7.72 -3.47
C ILE A 15 2.27 -6.75 -4.64
N LYS A 16 1.16 -6.11 -5.02
CA LYS A 16 1.09 -5.05 -6.03
C LYS A 16 0.61 -3.74 -5.40
N THR A 17 0.99 -2.62 -6.01
CA THR A 17 0.48 -1.29 -5.65
C THR A 17 -0.10 -0.60 -6.88
N GLY A 18 -1.11 0.26 -6.68
CA GLY A 18 -1.74 1.05 -7.73
C GLY A 18 -2.09 2.45 -7.22
N HIS A 19 -2.04 3.44 -8.11
CA HIS A 19 -2.29 4.84 -7.79
C HIS A 19 -3.13 5.48 -8.88
N ALA A 20 -4.13 6.28 -8.49
CA ALA A 20 -4.88 7.14 -9.40
C ALA A 20 -5.04 8.54 -8.77
N ILE A 21 -4.89 9.58 -9.58
CA ILE A 21 -4.84 10.98 -9.12
C ILE A 21 -5.82 11.82 -9.94
N ASP A 22 -6.59 12.66 -9.25
CA ASP A 22 -7.27 13.80 -9.84
C ASP A 22 -6.55 15.09 -9.41
N ALA A 23 -5.77 15.65 -10.33
CA ALA A 23 -4.97 16.84 -10.07
C ALA A 23 -5.82 18.12 -9.96
N GLY A 24 -7.00 18.17 -10.59
CA GLY A 24 -7.88 19.34 -10.53
C GLY A 24 -8.50 19.53 -9.15
N VAL A 25 -8.92 18.42 -8.54
CA VAL A 25 -9.50 18.39 -7.17
C VAL A 25 -8.42 18.22 -6.09
N ARG A 26 -7.18 17.89 -6.47
CA ARG A 26 -6.06 17.59 -5.57
C ARG A 26 -6.36 16.41 -4.65
N THR A 27 -6.94 15.36 -5.22
CA THR A 27 -7.24 14.12 -4.52
C THR A 27 -6.67 12.93 -5.27
N GLY A 28 -6.67 11.77 -4.63
CA GLY A 28 -6.22 10.53 -5.23
C GLY A 28 -6.45 9.34 -4.33
N VAL A 29 -6.11 8.17 -4.84
CA VAL A 29 -6.20 6.90 -4.13
C VAL A 29 -4.93 6.11 -4.35
N SER A 30 -4.50 5.41 -3.30
CA SER A 30 -3.45 4.40 -3.37
C SER A 30 -4.02 3.08 -2.88
N ILE A 31 -3.73 2.00 -3.59
CA ILE A 31 -4.19 0.66 -3.25
C ILE A 31 -3.00 -0.28 -3.11
N VAL A 32 -3.15 -1.25 -2.21
CA VAL A 32 -2.27 -2.42 -2.09
C VAL A 32 -3.13 -3.64 -2.38
N VAL A 33 -2.70 -4.48 -3.33
CA VAL A 33 -3.45 -5.63 -3.80
C VAL A 33 -2.58 -6.87 -3.73
N PRO A 34 -2.92 -7.87 -2.90
CA PRO A 34 -2.28 -9.17 -2.94
C PRO A 34 -2.83 -10.01 -4.10
N ASP A 35 -2.02 -10.91 -4.65
CA ASP A 35 -2.43 -11.81 -5.74
C ASP A 35 -3.45 -12.88 -5.32
N SER A 36 -3.53 -13.16 -4.02
CA SER A 36 -4.48 -14.09 -3.41
C SER A 36 -5.01 -13.51 -2.10
N PRO A 37 -6.11 -14.05 -1.51
CA PRO A 37 -6.56 -13.64 -0.19
C PRO A 37 -5.41 -13.67 0.82
N ALA A 38 -5.26 -12.59 1.59
CA ALA A 38 -4.18 -12.41 2.54
C ALA A 38 -4.74 -12.18 3.94
N VAL A 39 -4.03 -12.65 4.95
CA VAL A 39 -4.32 -12.31 6.35
C VAL A 39 -3.91 -10.86 6.58
N VAL A 40 -4.81 -10.08 7.17
CA VAL A 40 -4.59 -8.65 7.45
C VAL A 40 -5.00 -8.32 8.88
N ALA A 41 -4.36 -7.32 9.46
CA ALA A 41 -4.71 -6.75 10.75
C ALA A 41 -4.55 -5.23 10.68
N ALA A 42 -5.33 -4.52 11.49
CA ALA A 42 -5.26 -3.06 11.59
C ALA A 42 -5.08 -2.64 13.06
N SER A 43 -4.30 -1.59 13.25
CA SER A 43 -4.16 -0.91 14.54
C SER A 43 -4.24 0.59 14.27
N ILE A 44 -5.17 1.27 14.93
CA ILE A 44 -5.41 2.70 14.78
C ILE A 44 -4.96 3.38 16.07
N ALA A 45 -3.88 4.15 15.99
CA ALA A 45 -3.31 4.83 17.15
C ALA A 45 -4.01 6.17 17.49
N GLY A 46 -4.69 6.80 16.53
CA GLY A 46 -5.35 8.09 16.69
C GLY A 46 -6.87 8.01 16.82
N GLY A 47 -7.50 9.05 17.39
CA GLY A 47 -8.94 9.07 17.68
C GLY A 47 -9.85 9.63 16.58
N GLY A 48 -9.29 10.09 15.44
CA GLY A 48 -10.08 10.57 14.30
C GLY A 48 -9.92 9.74 13.02
N PRO A 49 -10.13 8.40 13.06
CA PRO A 49 -10.26 7.57 11.86
C PRO A 49 -11.58 7.82 11.11
#